data_AF-J6EI56-F1
#
_entry.id   AF-J6EI56-F1
#
_cell.length_a   1.000
_cell.length_b   1.000
_cell.length_c   1.000
_cell.angle_alpha   90.00
_cell.angle_beta   90.00
_cell.angle_gamma   90.00
#
_symmetry.space_group_name_H-M   'P 1'
#
loop_
_entity.id
_entity.type
_entity.pdbx_description
1 polymer ?
#
loop_
_entity_poly.entity_id
_entity_poly.type
_entity_poly.pdbx_seq_one_letter_code
_entity_poly.pdbx_strand_id
1 'polypeptide(L)'
;MVYNEEDSKKLFDRYKKEGHFDKLKRDILSSPWDDTGEGNESFEQMLRERVAITVKKMVNEDEELIFKNRGLTSALIESQLVKDSYSKLNDKNDKNNGDDAKKFELDAYIRSKLQDPKLLEMIKSQLQETVSSNEEEPNGQT
;
A
#
# COMPACT_ATOMS: atom_id res chain seq x y z
N MET A 1 -26.22 19.08 9.84
CA MET A 1 -26.48 17.66 9.55
C MET A 1 -25.64 16.83 10.49
N VAL A 2 -26.27 16.08 11.40
CA VAL A 2 -25.56 15.11 12.25
C VAL A 2 -25.53 13.82 11.43
N TYR A 3 -24.37 13.50 10.84
CA TYR A 3 -24.20 12.22 10.15
C TYR A 3 -24.20 11.13 11.22
N ASN A 4 -25.20 10.27 11.18
CA ASN A 4 -25.30 9.14 12.09
C ASN A 4 -24.21 8.12 11.70
N GLU A 5 -23.53 7.50 12.67
CA GLU A 5 -22.43 6.53 12.39
C GLU A 5 -22.86 5.41 11.44
N GLU A 6 -24.14 5.01 11.50
CA GLU A 6 -24.72 4.02 10.59
C GLU A 6 -24.75 4.47 9.13
N ASP A 7 -24.97 5.76 8.86
CA ASP A 7 -25.02 6.31 7.51
C ASP A 7 -23.62 6.42 6.93
N SER A 8 -22.63 6.80 7.75
CA SER A 8 -21.21 6.79 7.37
C SER A 8 -20.72 5.38 7.05
N LYS A 9 -21.15 4.37 7.82
CA LYS A 9 -20.78 2.97 7.58
C LYS A 9 -21.39 2.43 6.28
N LYS A 10 -22.67 2.71 6.02
CA LYS A 10 -23.34 2.32 4.77
C LYS A 10 -22.69 2.96 3.54
N LEU A 11 -22.32 4.24 3.64
CA LEU A 11 -21.62 4.95 2.57
C LEU A 11 -20.23 4.34 2.31
N PHE A 12 -19.49 4.05 3.38
CA PHE A 12 -18.18 3.38 3.27
C PHE A 12 -18.29 2.00 2.63
N ASP A 13 -19.22 1.16 3.09
CA ASP A 13 -19.42 -0.19 2.54
C ASP A 13 -19.78 -0.13 1.05
N ARG A 14 -20.57 0.87 0.64
CA ARG A 14 -20.91 1.11 -0.76
C ARG A 14 -19.70 1.57 -1.59
N TYR A 15 -18.97 2.56 -1.10
CA TYR A 15 -17.74 3.06 -1.74
C TYR A 15 -16.73 1.92 -1.99
N LYS A 16 -16.64 0.96 -1.06
CA LYS A 16 -15.86 -0.26 -1.25
C LYS A 16 -16.48 -1.20 -2.29
N LYS A 17 -17.79 -1.43 -2.24
CA LYS A 17 -18.50 -2.33 -3.17
C LYS A 17 -18.41 -1.84 -4.62
N GLU A 18 -18.38 -0.54 -4.84
CA GLU A 18 -18.19 0.11 -6.16
C GLU A 18 -16.74 0.01 -6.67
N GLY A 19 -15.81 -0.49 -5.85
CA GLY A 19 -14.42 -0.72 -6.24
C GLY A 19 -13.54 0.53 -6.22
N HIS A 20 -14.05 1.68 -5.76
CA HIS A 20 -13.28 2.92 -5.65
C HIS A 20 -12.07 2.76 -4.74
N PHE A 21 -12.25 2.07 -3.60
CA PHE A 21 -11.16 1.78 -2.67
C PHE A 21 -10.03 0.96 -3.30
N ASP A 22 -10.38 -0.12 -4.01
CA ASP A 22 -9.39 -1.00 -4.64
C ASP A 22 -8.68 -0.31 -5.81
N LYS A 23 -9.41 0.52 -6.57
CA LYS A 23 -8.82 1.36 -7.62
C LYS A 23 -7.80 2.34 -7.02
N LEU A 24 -8.17 3.06 -5.97
CA LEU A 24 -7.31 4.01 -5.29
C LEU A 24 -6.04 3.36 -4.72
N LYS A 25 -6.19 2.18 -4.10
CA LYS A 25 -5.07 1.38 -3.63
C LYS A 25 -4.13 1.00 -4.76
N ARG A 26 -4.66 0.53 -5.89
CA ARG A 26 -3.86 0.16 -7.07
C ARG A 26 -3.13 1.37 -7.63
N ASP A 27 -3.78 2.51 -7.74
CA ASP A 27 -3.20 3.72 -8.31
C ASP A 27 -2.03 4.25 -7.45
N ILE A 28 -2.18 4.22 -6.11
CA ILE A 28 -1.09 4.55 -5.18
C ILE A 28 0.08 3.56 -5.32
N LEU A 29 -0.21 2.25 -5.37
CA LEU A 29 0.84 1.22 -5.48
C LEU A 29 1.55 1.24 -6.85
N SER A 30 0.85 1.67 -7.89
CA SER A 30 1.38 1.78 -9.26
C SER A 30 2.11 3.10 -9.50
N SER A 31 2.02 4.05 -8.57
CA SER A 31 2.70 5.33 -8.69
C SER A 31 4.22 5.17 -8.52
N PRO A 32 5.02 6.00 -9.21
CA PRO A 32 6.47 6.05 -8.98
C PRO A 32 6.79 6.35 -7.52
N TRP A 33 7.84 5.72 -7.00
CA TRP A 33 8.34 5.97 -5.65
C TRP A 33 9.08 7.33 -5.55
N ASP A 34 9.74 7.76 -6.63
CA ASP A 34 10.51 9.00 -6.71
C ASP A 34 9.86 10.00 -7.69
N ASP A 35 9.64 11.24 -7.22
CA ASP A 35 9.21 12.38 -8.05
C ASP A 35 10.32 12.88 -9.01
N THR A 36 11.51 12.26 -9.00
CA THR A 36 12.66 12.68 -9.83
C THR A 36 12.58 12.21 -11.28
N GLY A 37 11.55 11.45 -11.68
CA GLY A 37 11.28 11.14 -13.09
C GLY A 37 12.29 10.25 -13.80
N GLU A 38 13.30 9.72 -13.12
CA GLU A 38 14.34 8.86 -13.72
C GLU A 38 14.14 7.35 -13.47
N GLY A 39 13.15 6.97 -12.65
CA GLY A 39 12.81 5.56 -12.39
C GLY A 39 11.41 5.23 -12.89
N ASN A 40 11.31 4.36 -13.89
CA ASN A 40 10.02 3.81 -14.38
C ASN A 40 9.42 2.75 -13.44
N GLU A 41 10.05 2.48 -12.29
CA GLU A 41 9.62 1.42 -11.38
C GLU A 41 8.53 1.93 -10.44
N SER A 42 7.44 1.17 -10.36
CA SER A 42 6.36 1.46 -9.42
C SER A 42 6.81 1.20 -8.00
N PHE A 43 6.16 1.87 -7.05
CA PHE A 43 6.38 1.61 -5.64
C PHE A 43 6.16 0.12 -5.28
N GLU A 44 5.16 -0.53 -5.87
CA GLU A 44 4.93 -1.96 -5.70
C GLU A 44 6.14 -2.81 -6.13
N GLN A 45 6.73 -2.50 -7.27
CA GLN A 45 7.90 -3.21 -7.78
C GLN A 45 9.09 -3.05 -6.84
N MET A 46 9.37 -1.82 -6.42
CA MET A 46 10.45 -1.53 -5.48
C MET A 46 10.28 -2.25 -4.13
N LEU A 47 9.06 -2.27 -3.59
CA LEU A 47 8.75 -2.98 -2.35
C LEU A 47 8.99 -4.49 -2.50
N ARG A 48 8.54 -5.10 -3.62
CA ARG A 48 8.75 -6.52 -3.91
C ARG A 48 10.23 -6.87 -4.00
N GLU A 49 11.02 -6.06 -4.68
CA GLU A 49 12.46 -6.26 -4.80
C GLU A 49 13.17 -6.17 -3.45
N ARG A 50 12.81 -5.18 -2.62
CA ARG A 50 13.41 -5.02 -1.30
C ARG A 50 13.07 -6.15 -0.34
N VAL A 51 11.83 -6.67 -0.41
CA VAL A 51 11.43 -7.90 0.31
C VAL A 51 12.27 -9.09 -0.16
N ALA A 52 12.41 -9.29 -1.48
CA ALA A 52 13.19 -10.40 -2.02
C ALA A 52 14.67 -10.34 -1.61
N ILE A 53 15.28 -9.15 -1.62
CA ILE A 53 16.66 -8.94 -1.17
C ILE A 53 16.80 -9.27 0.33
N THR A 54 15.87 -8.79 1.15
CA THR A 54 15.87 -9.02 2.61
C THR A 54 15.71 -10.51 2.92
N VAL A 55 14.78 -11.19 2.25
CA VAL A 55 14.58 -12.64 2.38
C VAL A 55 15.85 -13.38 1.99
N LYS A 56 16.45 -13.05 0.83
CA LYS A 56 17.69 -13.69 0.37
C LYS A 56 18.83 -13.50 1.36
N LYS A 57 18.95 -12.32 1.95
CA LYS A 57 19.96 -12.04 2.98
C LYS A 57 19.73 -12.88 4.24
N MET A 58 18.51 -12.89 4.77
CA MET A 58 18.17 -13.68 5.97
C MET A 58 18.35 -15.19 5.75
N VAL A 59 18.09 -15.67 4.54
CA VAL A 59 18.37 -17.07 4.14
C VAL A 59 19.87 -17.35 4.09
N ASN A 60 20.69 -16.41 3.61
CA ASN A 60 22.14 -16.58 3.52
C ASN A 60 22.86 -16.43 4.88
N GLU A 61 22.30 -15.63 5.80
CA GLU A 61 22.86 -15.45 7.15
C GLU A 61 22.64 -16.66 8.06
N ASP A 62 21.63 -17.48 7.76
CA ASP A 62 21.29 -18.69 8.50
C ASP A 62 21.20 -19.89 7.52
N GLU A 63 22.34 -20.52 7.25
CA GLU A 63 22.43 -21.65 6.31
C GLU A 63 21.53 -22.84 6.71
N GLU A 64 21.16 -23.01 7.99
CA GLU A 64 20.24 -24.07 8.43
C GLU A 64 18.82 -23.88 7.82
N LEU A 65 18.44 -22.63 7.54
CA LEU A 65 17.19 -22.30 6.85
C LEU A 65 17.19 -22.69 5.36
N ILE A 66 18.37 -22.86 4.74
CA ILE A 66 18.52 -23.30 3.34
C ILE A 66 18.23 -24.80 3.20
N PHE A 67 18.61 -25.60 4.21
CA PHE A 67 18.43 -27.05 4.19
C PHE A 67 16.97 -27.48 4.37
N LYS A 68 16.14 -26.69 5.05
CA LYS A 68 14.70 -26.95 5.20
C LYS A 68 13.88 -26.16 4.19
N ASN A 69 13.97 -26.57 2.92
CA ASN A 69 13.02 -26.21 1.87
C ASN A 69 12.88 -24.68 1.66
N ARG A 70 13.75 -24.12 0.81
CA ARG A 70 13.89 -22.68 0.52
C ARG A 70 12.57 -21.93 0.34
N GLY A 71 11.56 -22.54 -0.29
CA GLY A 71 10.25 -21.90 -0.46
C GLY A 71 9.48 -21.68 0.85
N LEU A 72 9.57 -22.62 1.78
CA LEU A 72 8.89 -22.56 3.09
C LEU A 72 9.57 -21.53 4.00
N THR A 73 10.91 -21.49 3.97
CA THR A 73 11.72 -20.46 4.62
C THR A 73 11.41 -19.06 4.11
N SER A 74 11.35 -18.85 2.79
CA SER A 74 10.99 -17.53 2.23
C SER A 74 9.61 -17.08 2.70
N ALA A 75 8.62 -17.97 2.69
CA ALA A 75 7.27 -17.67 3.16
C ALA A 75 7.22 -17.31 4.67
N LEU A 76 8.05 -17.96 5.50
CA LEU A 76 8.18 -17.65 6.92
C LEU A 76 8.81 -16.27 7.14
N ILE A 77 9.85 -15.93 6.38
CA ILE A 77 10.51 -14.62 6.46
C ILE A 77 9.56 -13.52 5.97
N GLU A 78 8.87 -13.73 4.86
CA GLU A 78 7.83 -12.82 4.36
C GLU A 78 6.72 -12.61 5.40
N SER A 79 6.25 -13.68 6.04
CA SER A 79 5.28 -13.58 7.14
C SER A 79 5.83 -12.78 8.32
N GLN A 80 7.11 -12.92 8.63
CA GLN A 80 7.75 -12.17 9.70
C GLN A 80 7.87 -10.68 9.37
N LEU A 81 8.20 -10.34 8.12
CA LEU A 81 8.24 -8.96 7.62
C LEU A 81 6.85 -8.31 7.70
N VAL A 82 5.79 -9.05 7.38
CA VAL A 82 4.42 -8.52 7.54
C VAL A 82 4.11 -8.27 9.02
N LYS A 83 4.50 -9.19 9.91
CA LYS A 83 4.26 -9.08 11.36
C LYS A 83 5.03 -7.93 12.00
N ASP A 84 6.23 -7.63 11.52
CA ASP A 84 7.06 -6.54 12.03
C ASP A 84 6.80 -5.19 11.35
N SER A 85 5.68 -5.09 10.61
CA SER A 85 5.30 -3.91 9.83
C SER A 85 6.41 -3.44 8.89
N TYR A 86 7.15 -4.39 8.33
CA TYR A 86 8.25 -4.17 7.41
C TYR A 86 9.41 -3.34 7.99
N SER A 87 9.51 -3.24 9.32
CA SER A 87 10.57 -2.46 9.98
C SER A 87 11.97 -2.91 9.57
N LYS A 88 12.15 -4.19 9.24
CA LYS A 88 13.43 -4.73 8.74
C LYS A 88 13.80 -4.25 7.34
N LEU A 89 12.84 -3.76 6.55
CA LEU A 89 13.15 -3.17 5.24
C LEU A 89 13.82 -1.79 5.38
N ASN A 90 13.65 -1.13 6.54
CA ASN A 90 14.22 0.18 6.85
C ASN A 90 15.69 0.11 7.28
N ASP A 91 16.24 -1.10 7.46
CA ASP A 91 17.60 -1.26 7.96
C ASP A 91 18.61 -0.77 6.90
N LYS A 92 19.33 0.32 7.23
CA LYS A 92 20.34 0.93 6.39
C LYS A 92 21.59 0.05 6.37
N ASN A 93 21.56 -1.04 5.62
CA ASN A 93 22.76 -1.87 5.46
C ASN A 93 22.96 -2.30 4.00
N ASP A 94 22.73 -1.37 3.08
CA ASP A 94 23.33 -1.46 1.75
C ASP A 94 24.70 -0.76 1.80
N LYS A 95 25.67 -1.41 2.46
CA LYS A 95 27.07 -0.94 2.47
C LYS A 95 27.79 -1.13 1.12
N ASN A 96 27.07 -1.58 0.09
CA ASN A 96 27.63 -1.86 -1.25
C ASN A 96 27.19 -0.87 -2.33
N ASN A 97 26.32 0.09 -2.02
CA ASN A 97 25.98 1.20 -2.91
C ASN A 97 26.25 2.49 -2.13
N GLY A 98 27.35 3.17 -2.48
CA GLY A 98 27.92 4.28 -1.71
C GLY A 98 26.89 5.34 -1.35
N ASP A 99 26.97 5.83 -0.11
CA ASP A 99 26.39 7.00 0.58
C ASP A 99 24.97 7.55 0.24
N ASP A 100 24.32 7.10 -0.82
CA ASP A 100 23.01 7.53 -1.32
C ASP A 100 21.96 6.42 -1.30
N ALA A 101 22.19 5.34 -0.53
CA ALA A 101 21.17 4.30 -0.32
C ALA A 101 19.96 4.91 0.41
N LYS A 102 19.02 5.47 -0.36
CA LYS A 102 17.78 6.09 0.09
C LYS A 102 17.12 5.13 1.08
N LYS A 103 16.97 5.61 2.33
CA LYS A 103 16.29 4.87 3.38
C LYS A 103 14.87 4.61 2.88
N PHE A 104 14.52 3.33 2.74
CA PHE A 104 13.14 2.97 2.43
C PHE A 104 12.34 3.24 3.69
N GLU A 105 11.65 4.37 3.75
CA GLU A 105 10.75 4.69 4.86
C GLU A 105 9.31 4.44 4.40
N LEU A 106 8.94 3.16 4.37
CA LEU A 106 7.61 2.70 3.94
C LEU A 106 6.48 3.48 4.64
N ASP A 107 6.56 3.59 5.96
CA ASP A 107 5.55 4.29 6.76
C ASP A 107 5.51 5.79 6.43
N ALA A 108 6.65 6.41 6.16
CA ALA A 108 6.71 7.82 5.80
C ALA A 108 6.07 8.06 4.42
N TYR A 109 6.33 7.17 3.45
CA TYR A 109 5.71 7.24 2.13
C TYR A 109 4.20 6.99 2.17
N ILE A 110 3.74 5.98 2.90
CA ILE A 110 2.29 5.73 3.05
C ILE A 110 1.63 6.94 3.70
N ARG A 111 2.22 7.50 4.77
CA ARG A 111 1.68 8.70 5.41
C ARG A 111 1.68 9.91 4.47
N SER A 112 2.75 10.13 3.71
CA SER A 112 2.80 11.27 2.78
C SER A 112 1.76 11.16 1.68
N LYS A 113 1.54 9.97 1.12
CA LYS A 113 0.48 9.72 0.14
C LYS A 113 -0.91 9.89 0.73
N LEU A 114 -1.16 9.39 1.95
CA LEU A 114 -2.45 9.53 2.63
C LEU A 114 -2.76 10.97 3.07
N GLN A 115 -1.73 11.82 3.19
CA GLN A 115 -1.86 13.25 3.51
C GLN A 115 -1.96 14.14 2.27
N ASP A 116 -1.88 13.59 1.06
CA ASP A 116 -1.99 14.36 -0.18
C ASP A 116 -3.37 15.04 -0.26
N PRO A 117 -3.44 16.39 -0.27
CA PRO A 117 -4.70 17.12 -0.39
C PRO A 117 -5.50 16.74 -1.63
N LYS A 118 -4.83 16.43 -2.76
CA LYS A 118 -5.51 16.01 -3.99
C LYS A 118 -6.19 14.65 -3.83
N LEU A 119 -5.53 13.72 -3.14
CA LEU A 119 -6.12 12.42 -2.82
C LEU A 119 -7.36 12.61 -1.95
N LEU A 120 -7.29 13.48 -0.94
CA LEU A 120 -8.42 13.76 -0.06
C LEU A 120 -9.59 14.43 -0.80
N GLU A 121 -9.32 15.38 -1.71
CA GLU A 121 -10.37 15.97 -2.55
C GLU A 121 -10.99 14.96 -3.51
N MET A 122 -10.18 14.09 -4.12
CA MET A 122 -10.70 13.04 -5.00
C MET A 122 -11.60 12.06 -4.25
N ILE A 123 -11.19 11.62 -3.05
CA ILE A 123 -12.02 10.75 -2.20
C ILE A 123 -13.34 11.46 -1.85
N LYS A 124 -13.29 12.75 -1.49
CA LYS A 124 -14.51 13.53 -1.20
C LYS A 124 -15.44 13.62 -2.41
N SER A 125 -14.92 13.90 -3.60
CA SER A 125 -15.71 13.96 -4.84
C SER A 125 -16.40 12.63 -5.12
N GLN A 126 -15.65 11.53 -5.04
CA GLN A 126 -16.20 10.19 -5.27
C GLN A 126 -17.25 9.81 -4.24
N LEU A 127 -17.03 10.13 -2.96
CA LEU A 127 -18.04 9.91 -1.92
C LEU A 127 -19.31 10.74 -2.17
N GLN A 128 -19.18 11.98 -2.65
CA GLN A 128 -20.32 12.80 -3.04
C GLN A 128 -21.07 12.20 -4.23
N GLU A 129 -20.36 11.69 -5.24
CA GLU A 129 -20.96 10.98 -6.37
C GLU A 129 -21.72 9.72 -5.92
N THR A 130 -21.14 8.92 -5.03
CA THR A 130 -21.77 7.73 -4.45
C THR A 130 -23.05 8.08 -3.66
N VAL A 131 -23.09 9.25 -2.99
CA VAL A 131 -24.30 9.77 -2.32
C VAL A 131 -25.34 10.25 -3.32
N SER A 132 -24.96 11.04 -4.33
CA SER A 132 -25.86 11.59 -5.34
C SER A 132 -26.48 10.49 -6.23
N SER A 133 -25.72 9.43 -6.53
CA SER A 133 -26.20 8.26 -7.28
C SER A 133 -27.28 7.47 -6.52
N ASN A 134 -27.46 7.75 -5.23
CA ASN A 134 -28.48 7.14 -4.39
C ASN A 134 -29.81 7.92 -4.38
N GLU A 135 -29.82 9.16 -4.88
CA GLU A 135 -31.04 9.98 -4.95
C GLU A 135 -31.82 9.79 -6.27
N GLU A 136 -31.24 9.13 -7.28
CA GLU A 136 -31.82 9.08 -8.63
C GLU A 136 -32.70 7.85 -9.00
N GLU A 137 -32.86 6.78 -8.20
CA GLU A 137 -33.86 5.73 -8.50
C GLU A 137 -34.54 5.06 -7.28
N PRO A 138 -35.89 4.92 -7.22
CA PRO A 138 -36.93 5.63 -7.98
C PRO A 138 -38.06 6.21 -7.10
N ASN A 139 -38.38 7.48 -7.32
CA ASN A 139 -39.75 7.97 -7.16
C ASN A 139 -40.52 7.64 -8.46
N GLY A 140 -40.75 6.34 -8.68
CA GLY A 140 -41.60 5.79 -9.73
C GLY A 140 -42.89 5.29 -9.09
N GLN A 141 -43.72 6.24 -8.66
CA GLN A 141 -45.06 5.99 -8.15
C GLN A 141 -46.04 5.84 -9.32
N THR A 142 -46.99 4.91 -9.12
CA THR A 142 -48.20 4.54 -9.89
C THR A 142 -48.05 3.66 -11.12
#